data_AF-A0A8J2U654-F1
#
_entry.id   AF-A0A8J2U654-F1
#
_cell.length_a   1.000
_cell.length_b   1.000
_cell.length_c   1.000
_cell.angle_alpha   90.00
_cell.angle_beta   90.00
_cell.angle_gamma   90.00
#
_symmetry.space_group_name_H-M   'P 1'
#
loop_
_entity.id
_entity.type
_entity.pdbx_description
1 polymer ?
#
loop_
_entity_poly.entity_id
_entity_poly.type
_entity_poly.pdbx_seq_one_letter_code
_entity_poly.pdbx_strand_id
1 'polypeptide(L)'
;MQTTRTETGYRLEELEVDAKPHSRIPTQQARTLLYIAFGLSQKEIAREMGVSKSAVAQACNNLYYTFRTHSMRQTVHQAMKQGVLRYALVLMLCVISVGNHDMERSYRNVRTQRTSRLTRARRLRELQLDLITA
;
A
#
# COMPACT_ATOMS: atom_id res chain seq x y z
N MET A 1 4.68 -18.77 12.22
CA MET A 1 3.71 -17.68 12.00
C MET A 1 2.31 -18.08 12.47
N GLN A 2 1.97 -17.76 13.72
CA GLN A 2 0.65 -18.08 14.28
C GLN A 2 -0.31 -16.89 14.15
N THR A 3 -1.51 -17.15 13.64
CA THR A 3 -2.60 -16.17 13.61
C THR A 3 -3.26 -16.09 14.98
N THR A 4 -3.40 -14.89 15.53
CA THR A 4 -4.12 -14.66 16.79
C THR A 4 -5.58 -14.29 16.49
N ARG A 5 -6.52 -14.80 17.27
CA ARG A 5 -7.95 -14.43 17.14
C ARG A 5 -8.17 -13.06 17.78
N THR A 6 -8.77 -12.13 17.04
CA THR A 6 -9.20 -10.82 17.58
C THR A 6 -10.70 -10.83 17.86
N GLU A 7 -11.21 -9.78 18.51
CA GLU A 7 -12.65 -9.66 18.80
C GLU A 7 -13.52 -9.72 17.54
N THR A 8 -13.01 -9.20 16.42
CA THR A 8 -13.75 -9.10 15.17
C THR A 8 -13.21 -10.01 14.06
N GLY A 9 -12.11 -10.74 14.28
CA GLY A 9 -11.55 -11.63 13.25
C GLY A 9 -10.22 -12.28 13.61
N TYR A 10 -9.23 -12.10 12.73
CA TYR A 10 -7.90 -12.72 12.87
C TYR A 10 -6.80 -11.72 12.55
N ARG A 11 -5.70 -11.80 13.31
CA ARG A 11 -4.51 -10.99 13.11
C ARG A 11 -3.29 -11.87 12.85
N LEU A 12 -2.46 -11.44 11.91
CA LEU A 12 -1.12 -11.95 11.68
C LEU A 12 -0.17 -10.75 11.69
N GLU A 13 0.64 -10.65 12.74
CA GLU A 13 1.55 -9.50 12.96
C GLU A 13 0.79 -8.16 12.90
N GLU A 14 1.07 -7.30 11.93
CA GLU A 14 0.40 -6.01 11.72
C GLU A 14 -0.84 -6.09 10.82
N LEU A 15 -1.08 -7.23 10.17
CA LEU A 15 -2.24 -7.43 9.30
C LEU A 15 -3.42 -7.97 10.11
N GLU A 16 -4.56 -7.28 9.99
CA GLU A 16 -5.81 -7.73 10.59
C GLU A 16 -6.90 -7.92 9.53
N VAL A 17 -7.50 -9.10 9.52
CA VAL A 17 -8.72 -9.39 8.78
C VAL A 17 -9.88 -9.22 9.72
N ASP A 18 -10.67 -8.19 9.46
CA ASP A 18 -11.87 -7.82 10.19
C ASP A 18 -13.08 -8.50 9.51
N ALA A 19 -13.71 -9.44 10.20
CA ALA A 19 -14.95 -10.05 9.72
C ALA A 19 -16.11 -9.10 10.06
N LYS A 20 -16.19 -7.96 9.34
CA LYS A 20 -17.33 -7.04 9.43
C LYS A 20 -18.67 -7.80 9.26
N PRO A 21 -19.79 -7.29 9.82
CA PRO A 21 -21.08 -7.98 9.84
C PRO A 21 -21.64 -8.37 8.46
N HIS A 22 -21.15 -7.78 7.37
CA HIS A 22 -21.63 -8.02 6.00
C HIS A 22 -20.73 -8.99 5.20
N SER A 23 -19.65 -9.48 5.80
CA SER A 23 -18.70 -10.39 5.18
C SER A 23 -18.24 -11.40 6.24
N ARG A 24 -19.11 -12.37 6.54
CA ARG A 24 -18.81 -13.46 7.49
C ARG A 24 -17.90 -14.46 6.79
N ILE A 25 -16.65 -14.07 6.54
CA ILE A 25 -15.65 -14.93 5.93
C ILE A 25 -15.37 -16.09 6.91
N PRO A 26 -15.46 -17.35 6.46
CA PRO A 26 -15.11 -18.49 7.29
C PRO A 26 -13.68 -18.40 7.82
N THR A 27 -13.50 -18.93 9.02
CA THR A 27 -12.25 -18.91 9.80
C THR A 27 -11.02 -19.29 8.99
N GLN A 28 -11.13 -20.38 8.23
CA GLN A 28 -10.04 -20.91 7.42
C GLN A 28 -9.70 -19.99 6.24
N GLN A 29 -10.72 -19.36 5.64
CA GLN A 29 -10.54 -18.43 4.53
C GLN A 29 -9.91 -17.12 5.00
N ALA A 30 -10.30 -16.61 6.17
CA ALA A 30 -9.70 -15.41 6.77
C ALA A 30 -8.21 -15.60 7.07
N ARG A 31 -7.84 -16.75 7.66
CA ARG A 31 -6.44 -17.11 7.91
C ARG A 31 -5.66 -17.27 6.60
N THR A 32 -6.26 -17.93 5.61
CA THR A 32 -5.65 -18.09 4.27
C THR A 32 -5.40 -16.73 3.61
N LEU A 33 -6.36 -15.80 3.69
CA LEU A 33 -6.25 -14.45 3.17
C LEU A 33 -5.11 -13.67 3.84
N LEU A 34 -4.92 -13.80 5.16
CA LEU A 34 -3.80 -13.18 5.88
C LEU A 34 -2.44 -13.67 5.38
N TYR A 35 -2.27 -14.99 5.22
CA TYR A 35 -0.99 -15.52 4.75
C TYR A 35 -0.70 -15.16 3.28
N ILE A 36 -1.73 -15.09 2.44
CA ILE A 36 -1.61 -14.64 1.05
C ILE A 36 -1.23 -13.15 1.00
N ALA A 37 -1.86 -12.34 1.85
CA ALA A 37 -1.58 -10.93 2.00
C ALA A 37 -0.15 -10.66 2.51
N PHE A 38 0.42 -11.61 3.27
CA PHE A 38 1.81 -11.63 3.68
C PHE A 38 2.78 -12.09 2.56
N GLY A 39 2.26 -12.66 1.47
CA GLY A 39 3.05 -13.08 0.31
C GLY A 39 3.50 -14.54 0.32
N LEU A 40 2.94 -15.38 1.20
CA LEU A 40 3.29 -16.81 1.26
C LEU A 40 2.70 -17.58 0.06
N SER A 41 3.45 -18.56 -0.44
CA SER A 41 2.97 -19.49 -1.46
C SER A 41 1.99 -20.50 -0.88
N GLN A 42 1.10 -21.08 -1.71
CA GLN A 42 0.13 -22.09 -1.26
C GLN A 42 0.78 -23.29 -0.53
N LYS A 43 2.01 -23.64 -0.90
CA LYS A 43 2.76 -24.74 -0.26
C LYS A 43 3.19 -24.37 1.16
N GLU A 44 3.64 -23.13 1.36
CA GLU A 44 4.04 -22.62 2.67
C GLU A 44 2.83 -22.41 3.57
N ILE A 45 1.73 -21.90 3.03
CA ILE A 45 0.45 -21.75 3.73
C ILE A 45 -0.05 -23.12 4.22
N ALA A 46 0.01 -24.15 3.38
CA ALA A 46 -0.37 -25.51 3.74
C ALA A 46 0.47 -26.04 4.92
N ARG A 47 1.79 -25.82 4.88
CA ARG A 47 2.71 -26.18 5.96
C ARG A 47 2.39 -25.42 7.25
N GLU A 48 2.15 -24.11 7.15
CA GLU A 48 1.93 -23.24 8.30
C GLU A 48 0.58 -23.50 8.99
N MET A 49 -0.46 -23.79 8.21
CA MET A 49 -1.78 -24.12 8.73
C MET A 49 -1.93 -25.61 9.10
N GLY A 50 -0.97 -26.47 8.75
CA GLY A 50 -1.06 -27.91 8.96
C GLY A 50 -2.15 -28.60 8.11
N VAL A 51 -2.47 -28.05 6.94
CA VAL A 51 -3.54 -28.56 6.05
C VAL A 51 -2.97 -29.00 4.70
N SER A 52 -3.73 -29.80 3.95
CA SER A 52 -3.33 -30.21 2.61
C SER A 52 -3.32 -29.03 1.64
N LYS A 53 -2.45 -29.08 0.62
CA LYS A 53 -2.41 -28.07 -0.45
C LYS A 53 -3.76 -27.93 -1.16
N SER A 54 -4.51 -29.02 -1.28
CA SER A 54 -5.85 -29.03 -1.88
C SER A 54 -6.86 -28.22 -1.06
N ALA A 55 -6.82 -28.34 0.28
CA ALA A 55 -7.65 -27.53 1.17
C ALA A 55 -7.35 -26.03 1.05
N VAL A 56 -6.06 -25.66 0.91
CA VAL A 56 -5.67 -24.26 0.65
C VAL A 56 -6.19 -23.79 -0.70
N ALA A 57 -6.06 -24.60 -1.76
CA ALA A 57 -6.58 -24.25 -3.08
C ALA A 57 -8.11 -24.07 -3.08
N GLN A 58 -8.83 -24.91 -2.34
CA GLN A 58 -10.28 -24.76 -2.17
C GLN A 58 -10.64 -23.48 -1.40
N ALA A 59 -9.90 -23.14 -0.34
CA ALA A 59 -10.08 -21.88 0.37
C ALA A 59 -9.84 -20.67 -0.54
N CYS A 60 -8.82 -20.72 -1.40
CA CYS A 60 -8.56 -19.71 -2.42
C CYS A 60 -9.71 -19.56 -3.43
N ASN A 61 -10.27 -20.68 -3.92
CA ASN A 61 -11.41 -20.65 -4.84
C ASN A 61 -12.66 -20.05 -4.18
N ASN A 62 -12.90 -20.36 -2.91
CA ASN A 62 -14.00 -19.76 -2.17
C ASN A 62 -13.80 -18.25 -2.00
N LEU A 63 -12.57 -17.80 -1.71
CA LEU A 63 -12.24 -16.38 -1.67
C LEU A 63 -12.49 -15.70 -3.03
N TYR A 64 -12.14 -16.33 -4.14
CA TYR A 64 -12.45 -15.81 -5.49
C TYR A 64 -13.94 -15.60 -5.70
N TYR A 65 -14.76 -16.56 -5.25
CA TYR A 65 -16.20 -16.47 -5.32
C TYR A 65 -16.76 -15.35 -4.42
N THR A 66 -16.31 -15.28 -3.17
CA THR A 66 -16.76 -14.27 -2.19
C THR A 66 -16.42 -12.84 -2.64
N PHE A 67 -15.21 -12.63 -3.16
CA PHE A 67 -14.76 -11.30 -3.60
C PHE A 67 -15.09 -10.98 -5.07
N ARG A 68 -15.66 -11.93 -5.82
CA ARG A 68 -15.95 -11.84 -7.27
C ARG A 68 -14.71 -11.46 -8.09
N THR A 69 -13.61 -12.17 -7.85
CA THR A 69 -12.30 -11.88 -8.48
C THR A 69 -11.74 -13.11 -9.18
N HIS A 70 -10.89 -12.90 -10.20
CA HIS A 70 -10.29 -14.00 -10.99
C HIS A 70 -8.80 -14.24 -10.68
N SER A 71 -8.18 -13.37 -9.88
CA SER A 71 -6.77 -13.47 -9.50
C SER A 71 -6.56 -13.12 -8.04
N MET A 72 -5.64 -13.81 -7.37
CA MET A 72 -5.35 -13.58 -5.96
C MET A 72 -4.90 -12.16 -5.64
N ARG A 73 -4.13 -11.53 -6.54
CA ARG A 73 -3.77 -10.10 -6.40
C ARG A 73 -5.01 -9.20 -6.38
N GLN A 74 -5.98 -9.50 -7.25
CA GLN A 74 -7.25 -8.75 -7.27
C GLN A 74 -8.06 -9.03 -6.01
N THR A 75 -8.06 -10.27 -5.49
CA THR A 75 -8.74 -10.64 -4.25
C THR A 75 -8.21 -9.85 -3.05
N VAL A 76 -6.89 -9.75 -2.91
CA VAL A 76 -6.26 -8.96 -1.84
C VAL A 76 -6.59 -7.49 -2.00
N HIS A 77 -6.51 -6.95 -3.22
CA HIS A 77 -6.86 -5.55 -3.49
C HIS A 77 -8.34 -5.25 -3.17
N GLN A 78 -9.24 -6.16 -3.53
CA GLN A 78 -10.67 -6.01 -3.24
C GLN A 78 -10.94 -6.13 -1.74
N ALA A 79 -10.24 -7.02 -1.02
CA ALA A 79 -10.32 -7.13 0.43
C ALA A 79 -9.82 -5.86 1.15
N MET A 80 -8.78 -5.22 0.63
CA MET A 80 -8.34 -3.89 1.10
C MET A 80 -9.41 -2.83 0.83
N LYS A 81 -9.97 -2.79 -0.38
CA LYS A 81 -11.00 -1.80 -0.79
C LYS A 81 -12.27 -1.91 0.05
N GLN A 82 -12.67 -3.13 0.42
CA GLN A 82 -13.83 -3.37 1.28
C GLN A 82 -13.54 -3.11 2.77
N GLY A 83 -12.28 -2.82 3.12
CA GLY A 83 -11.84 -2.63 4.50
C GLY A 83 -11.92 -3.90 5.35
N VAL A 84 -11.92 -5.07 4.70
CA VAL A 84 -11.83 -6.38 5.35
C VAL A 84 -10.40 -6.60 5.83
N LEU A 85 -9.41 -6.10 5.08
CA LEU A 85 -8.00 -6.24 5.41
C LEU A 85 -7.44 -4.87 5.81
N ARG A 86 -7.13 -4.70 7.10
CA ARG A 86 -6.63 -3.45 7.66
C ARG A 86 -5.09 -3.45 7.58
N TYR A 87 -4.55 -2.53 6.79
CA TYR A 87 -3.12 -2.22 6.71
C TYR A 87 -2.89 -0.83 7.28
N ALA A 88 -2.98 -0.69 8.60
CA ALA A 88 -2.93 0.63 9.23
C ALA A 88 -1.58 1.34 8.97
N LEU A 89 -0.47 0.61 8.98
CA LEU A 89 0.87 1.19 8.85
C LEU A 89 1.32 1.40 7.40
N VAL A 90 1.12 0.43 6.50
CA VAL A 90 1.55 0.55 5.10
C VAL A 90 0.81 1.67 4.37
N LEU A 91 -0.49 1.82 4.61
CA LEU A 91 -1.30 2.87 3.99
C LEU A 91 -0.88 4.25 4.49
N MET A 92 -0.56 4.36 5.78
CA MET A 92 -0.07 5.59 6.40
C MET A 92 1.34 5.95 5.88
N LEU A 93 2.23 4.97 5.72
CA LEU A 93 3.55 5.17 5.10
C LEU A 93 3.47 5.59 3.63
N CYS A 94 2.55 5.02 2.84
CA CYS A 94 2.31 5.45 1.46
C CYS A 94 1.82 6.91 1.40
N VAL A 95 0.92 7.31 2.30
CA VAL A 95 0.43 8.70 2.39
C VAL A 95 1.56 9.67 2.77
N ILE A 96 2.39 9.31 3.77
CA ILE A 96 3.57 10.09 4.15
C ILE A 96 4.54 10.24 2.97
N SER A 97 4.79 9.18 2.22
CA SER A 97 5.68 9.20 1.06
C SER A 97 5.19 10.15 -0.05
N VAL A 98 3.89 10.12 -0.37
CA VAL A 98 3.30 11.05 -1.35
C VAL A 98 3.41 12.50 -0.86
N GLY A 99 3.12 12.76 0.42
CA GLY A 99 3.26 14.10 1.01
C GLY A 99 4.70 14.62 0.95
N ASN A 100 5.67 13.77 1.29
CA ASN A 100 7.09 14.12 1.23
C ASN A 100 7.58 14.39 -0.19
N HIS A 101 7.16 13.58 -1.17
CA HIS A 101 7.54 13.77 -2.57
C HIS A 101 6.97 15.09 -3.16
N ASP A 102 5.78 15.51 -2.73
CA ASP A 102 5.20 16.79 -3.13
C ASP A 102 5.95 17.99 -2.50
N MET A 103 6.31 17.86 -1.22
CA MET A 103 7.15 18.84 -0.54
C MET A 103 8.52 19.00 -1.21
N GLU A 104 9.21 17.90 -1.53
CA GLU A 104 10.52 17.94 -2.19
C GLU A 104 10.46 18.62 -3.57
N ARG A 105 9.38 18.36 -4.32
CA ARG A 105 9.11 19.01 -5.60
C ARG A 105 8.88 20.52 -5.43
N SER A 106 8.14 20.92 -4.40
CA SER A 106 7.91 22.33 -4.05
C SER A 106 9.21 23.06 -3.68
N TYR A 107 10.05 22.47 -2.82
CA TYR A 107 11.35 23.05 -2.43
C TYR A 107 12.29 23.25 -3.63
N ARG A 108 12.37 22.27 -4.54
CA ARG A 108 13.14 22.40 -5.79
C ARG A 108 12.65 23.57 -6.64
N ASN A 109 11.35 23.69 -6.82
CA ASN A 109 10.77 24.77 -7.64
C ASN A 109 11.05 26.16 -7.05
N VAL A 110 10.94 26.33 -5.73
CA VAL A 110 11.26 27.59 -5.04
C VAL A 110 12.73 27.98 -5.19
N ARG A 111 13.66 27.02 -5.06
CA ARG A 111 15.09 27.27 -5.25
C ARG A 111 15.42 27.72 -6.68
N THR A 112 14.78 27.08 -7.66
CA THR A 112 15.00 27.35 -9.09
C THR A 112 14.42 28.72 -9.51
N GLN A 113 13.29 29.13 -8.92
CA GLN A 113 12.75 30.48 -9.11
C GLN A 113 13.64 31.57 -8.49
N ARG A 114 14.26 31.33 -7.33
CA ARG A 114 15.18 32.30 -6.72
C ARG A 114 16.46 32.47 -7.53
N THR A 115 17.05 31.38 -8.03
CA THR A 115 18.27 31.45 -8.85
C THR A 115 18.02 32.11 -10.19
N SER A 116 16.90 31.80 -10.86
CA SER A 116 16.53 32.45 -12.13
C SER A 116 16.23 33.95 -11.98
N ARG A 117 15.62 34.38 -10.86
CA ARG A 117 15.43 35.81 -10.56
C ARG A 117 16.75 36.54 -10.33
N LEU A 118 17.69 35.93 -9.60
CA LEU A 118 19.01 36.53 -9.33
C LEU A 118 19.88 36.64 -10.59
N THR A 119 19.91 35.62 -11.44
CA THR A 119 20.67 35.66 -12.70
C THR A 119 20.09 36.66 -13.69
N ARG A 120 18.75 36.77 -13.76
CA ARG A 120 18.09 37.77 -14.62
C ARG A 120 18.35 39.21 -14.15
N ALA A 121 18.35 39.44 -12.83
CA ALA A 121 18.72 40.74 -12.25
C ALA A 121 20.19 41.10 -12.47
N ARG A 122 21.11 40.11 -12.42
CA ARG A 122 22.53 40.34 -12.74
C ARG A 122 22.74 40.68 -14.22
N ARG A 123 22.14 39.92 -15.14
CA ARG A 123 22.23 40.23 -16.58
C ARG A 123 21.68 41.61 -16.94
N LEU A 124 20.59 42.04 -16.30
CA LEU A 124 20.05 43.38 -16.52
C LEU A 124 21.01 44.48 -16.05
N ARG A 125 21.72 44.26 -14.93
CA ARG A 125 22.75 45.20 -14.45
C ARG A 125 23.97 45.23 -15.36
N GLU A 126 24.41 44.08 -15.87
CA GLU A 126 25.51 44.00 -16.85
C GLU A 126 25.16 44.78 -18.12
N LEU A 127 23.96 44.58 -18.68
CA LEU A 127 23.51 45.34 -19.86
C LEU A 127 23.36 46.84 -19.59
N GLN A 128 22.92 47.24 -18.39
CA GLN A 128 22.86 48.65 -18.00
C GLN A 128 24.25 49.28 -17.89
N LEU A 129 25.23 48.54 -17.36
CA LEU A 129 26.61 49.02 -17.28
C LEU A 129 27.22 49.19 -18.67
N ASP A 130 27.05 48.20 -19.55
CA ASP A 130 27.53 48.28 -20.94
C ASP A 130 26.95 49.49 -21.70
N LEU A 131 25.67 49.81 -21.47
CA LEU A 131 25.00 50.97 -22.06
C LEU A 131 25.49 52.32 -21.52
N ILE A 132 26.02 52.37 -20.30
CA ILE A 132 26.54 53.60 -19.68
C ILE A 132 28.02 53.81 -20.06
N THR A 133 28.76 52.73 -20.33
CA THR A 133 30.17 52.77 -20.72
C THR A 133 30.41 52.86 -22.23
N ALA A 134 29.38 52.74 -23.06
CA ALA A 134 29.41 52.93 -24.51
C ALA A 134 29.09 54.38 -24.89
#